data_AF-A0A952FS47-F1
#
_entry.id   AF-A0A952FS47-F1
#
_cell.length_a   1.000
_cell.length_b   1.000
_cell.length_c   1.000
_cell.angle_alpha   90.00
_cell.angle_beta   90.00
_cell.angle_gamma   90.00
#
_symmetry.space_group_name_H-M   'P 1'
#
loop_
_entity.id
_entity.type
_entity.pdbx_description
1 polymer ?
#
loop_
_entity_poly.entity_id
_entity_poly.type
_entity_poly.pdbx_seq_one_letter_code
_entity_poly.pdbx_strand_id
1 'polypeptide(L)'
;MTSVAFSAFAAVPARQSIAMMPAFSPRPVALMKSPYPAVAISRKSALRRNLISPQKHRLAKPEPAAIITSGGIKGFFARLWETCENTHRTAADFVKKLKSARVLKPGPALAYCHTNRLPNIRQRNALEPPMTALKRAEKGARSVAAVCQIALAATLILAPASASGTEPVSKVDWVNPYIGTAGSPQAGSEYGGTMPFVGPPFATTNWTAQTRQNKISQASYAYEDSTISGFIGTHQPAIWMGDYGYFTVVPEVGPLKVSPEDRSFRFRHGDEHATPYGYSVKLGDGTTEQVFAEMTATDHCGYFRFTYRGQAEGHVFVEAARPGVAGDARIGGTASPESEISGSNTDRMDAHLSNVSLPNFRGYFLARFRRPPRASGVLENGKTLTQNTASGSDGIGAYATFDTVENPVVEMKICQSFISTDSARLSLAAEMPDWDFERTAAATRDSWNRQLDAVSIEGASDEQMHIFYSAMFHSLLYPKLFSENGKYYSAFDDKVHDGTSYTAFSTWDV
;
A
#
# COMPACT_ATOMS: atom_id res chain seq x y z
N MET A 1 10.03 55.91 11.84
CA MET A 1 9.57 56.74 10.72
C MET A 1 10.67 57.74 10.36
N THR A 2 11.35 57.57 9.23
CA THR A 2 11.99 58.63 8.41
C THR A 2 12.63 57.95 7.21
N SER A 3 12.25 58.36 6.00
CA SER A 3 12.92 57.99 4.75
C SER A 3 13.58 59.23 4.18
N VAL A 4 14.71 59.07 3.48
CA VAL A 4 15.14 59.86 2.31
C VAL A 4 16.33 59.13 1.68
N ALA A 5 16.53 59.31 0.37
CA ALA A 5 17.51 58.56 -0.43
C ALA A 5 18.26 59.48 -1.42
N PHE A 6 19.02 58.85 -2.34
CA PHE A 6 19.70 59.40 -3.53
C PHE A 6 21.03 60.13 -3.36
N SER A 7 22.09 59.47 -3.85
CA SER A 7 23.03 59.96 -4.88
C SER A 7 23.86 58.77 -5.41
N ALA A 8 24.43 58.69 -6.62
CA ALA A 8 24.12 59.16 -7.99
C ALA A 8 25.46 59.27 -8.77
N PHE A 9 25.63 58.45 -9.82
CA PHE A 9 26.54 58.60 -10.98
C PHE A 9 28.05 58.91 -10.81
N ALA A 10 28.87 57.97 -11.33
CA ALA A 10 30.02 58.25 -12.22
C ALA A 10 30.29 57.02 -13.11
N ALA A 11 30.78 57.19 -14.35
CA ALA A 11 31.02 56.09 -15.32
C ALA A 11 31.96 56.51 -16.48
N VAL A 12 32.35 55.55 -17.36
CA VAL A 12 33.06 55.72 -18.67
C VAL A 12 34.57 56.05 -18.52
N PRO A 13 35.50 55.72 -19.46
CA PRO A 13 35.46 54.93 -20.73
C PRO A 13 36.40 53.68 -20.73
N ALA A 14 36.74 52.98 -21.84
CA ALA A 14 35.97 52.42 -22.98
C ALA A 14 36.92 51.76 -24.03
N ARG A 15 36.44 50.76 -24.81
CA ARG A 15 37.05 50.19 -26.06
C ARG A 15 38.40 49.44 -25.87
N GLN A 16 38.89 48.54 -26.72
CA GLN A 16 38.43 47.83 -27.95
C GLN A 16 39.25 46.50 -28.06
N SER A 17 39.08 45.52 -28.97
CA SER A 17 38.40 45.41 -30.28
C SER A 17 37.77 44.02 -30.54
N ILE A 18 36.99 43.96 -31.62
CA ILE A 18 36.32 42.85 -32.32
C ILE A 18 37.28 41.77 -32.90
N ALA A 19 36.82 40.52 -32.96
CA ALA A 19 37.18 39.51 -33.98
C ALA A 19 35.94 38.65 -34.34
N MET A 20 35.87 38.07 -35.55
CA MET A 20 34.67 37.41 -36.10
C MET A 20 34.86 35.93 -36.46
N MET A 21 33.91 35.08 -36.02
CA MET A 21 33.42 33.86 -36.71
C MET A 21 34.42 32.67 -36.90
N PRO A 22 33.97 31.43 -37.23
CA PRO A 22 32.69 31.02 -37.84
C PRO A 22 31.80 30.07 -37.01
N ALA A 23 30.57 29.87 -37.51
CA ALA A 23 29.64 28.87 -37.02
C ALA A 23 30.01 27.45 -37.52
N PHE A 24 29.82 26.43 -36.69
CA PHE A 24 29.99 25.03 -37.05
C PHE A 24 28.65 24.38 -37.42
N SER A 25 28.60 23.63 -38.52
CA SER A 25 27.48 22.73 -38.84
C SER A 25 27.64 21.38 -38.14
N PRO A 26 26.55 20.72 -37.71
CA PRO A 26 26.63 19.33 -37.29
C PRO A 26 26.99 18.41 -38.45
N ARG A 27 27.91 17.46 -38.22
CA ARG A 27 28.12 16.27 -39.05
C ARG A 27 27.81 15.02 -38.21
N PRO A 28 27.31 13.93 -38.83
CA PRO A 28 26.76 12.80 -38.09
C PRO A 28 27.85 11.97 -37.39
N VAL A 29 27.54 11.52 -36.17
CA VAL A 29 28.32 10.49 -35.47
C VAL A 29 27.96 9.12 -36.05
N ALA A 30 28.96 8.25 -36.23
CA ALA A 30 28.78 6.95 -36.84
C ALA A 30 28.19 5.92 -35.86
N LEU A 31 27.13 5.22 -36.27
CA LEU A 31 26.59 4.06 -35.58
C LEU A 31 27.53 2.84 -35.74
N MET A 32 28.14 2.40 -34.64
CA MET A 32 28.66 1.03 -34.56
C MET A 32 27.51 0.02 -34.48
N LYS A 33 27.69 -1.15 -35.08
CA LYS A 33 26.64 -2.16 -35.23
C LYS A 33 26.61 -3.10 -34.02
N SER A 34 25.43 -3.26 -33.42
CA SER A 34 25.12 -4.45 -32.61
C SER A 34 24.53 -5.55 -33.51
N PRO A 35 24.95 -6.83 -33.37
CA PRO A 35 24.39 -7.92 -34.16
C PRO A 35 23.15 -8.54 -33.50
N TYR A 36 22.05 -8.67 -34.25
CA TYR A 36 21.22 -9.88 -34.44
C TYR A 36 20.07 -9.55 -35.44
N PRO A 37 19.54 -10.50 -36.21
CA PRO A 37 18.86 -10.20 -37.48
C PRO A 37 17.35 -9.93 -37.38
N ALA A 38 16.87 -9.01 -38.21
CA ALA A 38 15.44 -8.85 -38.52
C ALA A 38 15.01 -9.79 -39.67
N VAL A 39 13.72 -10.14 -39.71
CA VAL A 39 13.14 -11.19 -40.56
C VAL A 39 13.03 -10.79 -42.05
N ALA A 40 13.24 -11.75 -42.95
CA ALA A 40 12.85 -11.66 -44.35
C ALA A 40 12.31 -13.01 -44.88
N ILE A 41 11.00 -13.12 -45.12
CA ILE A 41 10.39 -14.23 -45.89
C ILE A 41 9.47 -13.69 -46.99
N SER A 42 9.61 -14.31 -48.17
CA SER A 42 9.03 -13.95 -49.46
C SER A 42 7.50 -14.04 -49.57
N ARG A 43 6.91 -13.30 -50.51
CA ARG A 43 5.55 -13.52 -51.03
C ARG A 43 5.56 -14.50 -52.21
N LYS A 44 4.62 -15.44 -52.28
CA LYS A 44 4.05 -15.97 -53.54
C LYS A 44 2.77 -16.81 -53.32
N SER A 45 1.72 -16.53 -54.11
CA SER A 45 0.62 -17.43 -54.58
C SER A 45 -0.16 -18.31 -53.56
N ALA A 46 -1.49 -18.52 -53.64
CA ALA A 46 -2.44 -18.34 -54.76
C ALA A 46 -3.92 -18.18 -54.31
N LEU A 47 -4.77 -17.91 -55.31
CA LEU A 47 -6.24 -17.77 -55.36
C LEU A 47 -7.11 -18.53 -54.32
N ARG A 48 -8.19 -17.86 -53.88
CA ARG A 48 -9.55 -18.04 -54.44
C ARG A 48 -10.33 -16.72 -54.43
N ARG A 49 -11.31 -16.59 -55.31
CA ARG A 49 -12.20 -15.40 -55.44
C ARG A 49 -13.60 -15.75 -54.93
N ASN A 50 -14.32 -14.74 -54.43
CA ASN A 50 -15.70 -14.48 -54.83
C ASN A 50 -15.98 -12.96 -54.73
N LEU A 51 -16.99 -12.48 -55.44
CA LEU A 51 -17.22 -11.05 -55.67
C LEU A 51 -18.42 -10.53 -54.86
N ILE A 52 -18.43 -9.21 -54.57
CA ILE A 52 -19.44 -8.23 -55.00
C ILE A 52 -18.92 -6.81 -54.67
N SER A 53 -19.45 -5.76 -55.33
CA SER A 53 -18.86 -4.41 -55.36
C SER A 53 -19.41 -3.46 -54.27
N PRO A 54 -18.66 -2.39 -53.91
CA PRO A 54 -19.12 -1.38 -52.96
C PRO A 54 -19.99 -0.30 -53.64
N GLN A 55 -21.13 0.05 -53.02
CA GLN A 55 -21.85 1.28 -53.36
C GLN A 55 -21.41 2.46 -52.49
N LYS A 56 -21.33 3.64 -53.11
CA LYS A 56 -21.14 4.92 -52.42
C LYS A 56 -22.50 5.49 -52.01
N HIS A 57 -22.62 6.01 -50.79
CA HIS A 57 -23.64 7.02 -50.49
C HIS A 57 -23.02 8.26 -49.82
N ARG A 58 -23.69 9.40 -49.98
CA ARG A 58 -23.17 10.72 -49.64
C ARG A 58 -23.34 11.03 -48.15
N LEU A 59 -22.41 11.83 -47.61
CA LEU A 59 -22.63 12.61 -46.40
C LEU A 59 -23.78 13.62 -46.62
N ALA A 60 -24.62 13.79 -45.61
CA ALA A 60 -25.61 14.87 -45.49
C ALA A 60 -25.38 15.62 -44.16
N LYS A 61 -25.82 16.88 -44.09
CA LYS A 61 -25.66 17.71 -42.89
C LYS A 61 -26.69 17.34 -41.81
N PRO A 62 -26.39 17.59 -40.52
CA PRO A 62 -27.36 17.42 -39.44
C PRO A 62 -28.36 18.58 -39.38
N GLU A 63 -29.58 18.29 -38.93
CA GLU A 63 -30.60 19.23 -38.46
C GLU A 63 -31.30 18.65 -37.20
N PRO A 64 -32.09 19.43 -36.44
CA PRO A 64 -32.00 19.42 -34.98
C PRO A 64 -32.78 18.31 -34.22
N ALA A 65 -32.50 18.23 -32.92
CA ALA A 65 -32.97 17.21 -31.99
C ALA A 65 -34.50 17.15 -31.84
N ALA A 66 -35.04 15.93 -31.76
CA ALA A 66 -36.44 15.65 -31.46
C ALA A 66 -36.67 15.49 -29.95
N ILE A 67 -37.77 16.06 -29.44
CA ILE A 67 -38.17 15.97 -28.04
C ILE A 67 -38.86 14.62 -27.79
N ILE A 68 -38.38 13.85 -26.80
CA ILE A 68 -38.98 12.57 -26.41
C ILE A 68 -40.09 12.80 -25.38
N THR A 69 -41.33 12.51 -25.75
CA THR A 69 -42.49 12.54 -24.84
C THR A 69 -42.66 11.23 -24.05
N SER A 70 -43.31 11.30 -22.89
CA SER A 70 -43.35 10.29 -21.81
C SER A 70 -44.04 8.94 -22.12
N GLY A 71 -44.39 8.65 -23.38
CA GLY A 71 -44.98 7.36 -23.78
C GLY A 71 -43.97 6.21 -23.96
N GLY A 72 -42.75 6.50 -24.40
CA GLY A 72 -41.79 5.47 -24.85
C GLY A 72 -41.24 4.54 -23.75
N ILE A 73 -41.08 5.06 -22.53
CA ILE A 73 -40.34 4.38 -21.45
C ILE A 73 -41.07 3.11 -20.95
N LYS A 74 -42.41 3.13 -20.86
CA LYS A 74 -43.18 1.98 -20.34
C LYS A 74 -43.07 0.73 -21.21
N GLY A 75 -42.93 0.89 -22.54
CA GLY A 75 -42.78 -0.24 -23.47
C GLY A 75 -41.41 -0.94 -23.38
N PHE A 76 -40.38 -0.23 -22.93
CA PHE A 76 -39.02 -0.78 -22.79
C PHE A 76 -38.90 -1.65 -21.53
N PHE A 77 -39.33 -1.12 -20.37
CA PHE A 77 -39.29 -1.86 -19.10
C PHE A 77 -40.17 -3.12 -19.09
N ALA A 78 -41.33 -3.10 -19.77
CA ALA A 78 -42.19 -4.28 -19.88
C ALA A 78 -41.46 -5.48 -20.54
N ARG A 79 -40.70 -5.23 -21.62
CA ARG A 79 -39.95 -6.29 -22.33
C ARG A 79 -38.73 -6.78 -21.55
N LEU A 80 -38.08 -5.90 -20.79
CA LEU A 80 -36.99 -6.28 -19.87
C LEU A 80 -37.52 -7.18 -18.75
N TRP A 81 -38.65 -6.82 -18.12
CA TRP A 81 -39.29 -7.64 -17.09
C TRP A 81 -39.67 -9.04 -17.60
N GLU A 82 -40.34 -9.09 -18.75
CA GLU A 82 -40.77 -10.34 -19.40
C GLU A 82 -39.58 -11.23 -19.80
N THR A 83 -38.41 -10.64 -20.07
CA THR A 83 -37.17 -11.39 -20.31
C THR A 83 -36.62 -11.99 -19.02
N CYS A 84 -36.50 -11.21 -17.94
CA CYS A 84 -36.01 -11.69 -16.65
C CYS A 84 -36.89 -12.79 -16.04
N GLU A 85 -38.22 -12.67 -16.15
CA GLU A 85 -39.14 -13.66 -15.56
C GLU A 85 -39.04 -15.03 -16.24
N ASN A 86 -38.75 -15.08 -17.55
CA ASN A 86 -38.49 -16.32 -18.28
C ASN A 86 -37.15 -16.97 -17.90
N THR A 87 -36.11 -16.17 -17.58
CA THR A 87 -34.83 -16.68 -17.06
C THR A 87 -35.00 -17.31 -15.67
N HIS A 88 -35.79 -16.72 -14.78
CA HIS A 88 -36.06 -17.31 -13.46
C HIS A 88 -36.88 -18.60 -13.55
N ARG A 89 -37.86 -18.69 -14.46
CA ARG A 89 -38.64 -19.93 -14.67
C ARG A 89 -37.77 -21.10 -15.17
N THR A 90 -36.84 -20.84 -16.10
CA THR A 90 -35.92 -21.88 -16.60
C THR A 90 -34.94 -22.38 -15.53
N ALA A 91 -34.44 -21.51 -14.64
CA ALA A 91 -33.64 -21.93 -13.48
C ALA A 91 -34.46 -22.78 -12.49
N ALA A 92 -35.71 -22.40 -12.21
CA ALA A 92 -36.60 -23.15 -11.33
C ALA A 92 -36.90 -24.57 -11.86
N ASP A 93 -37.19 -24.72 -13.15
CA ASP A 93 -37.44 -26.03 -13.76
C ASP A 93 -36.18 -26.91 -13.86
N PHE A 94 -34.99 -26.33 -13.94
CA PHE A 94 -33.73 -27.08 -13.85
C PHE A 94 -33.55 -27.71 -12.45
N VAL A 95 -33.76 -26.93 -11.38
CA VAL A 95 -33.75 -27.41 -9.99
C VAL A 95 -34.85 -28.45 -9.74
N LYS A 96 -36.02 -28.28 -10.38
CA LYS A 96 -37.15 -29.22 -10.31
C LYS A 96 -36.84 -30.55 -10.98
N LYS A 97 -36.18 -30.55 -12.16
CA LYS A 97 -35.67 -31.75 -12.81
C LYS A 97 -34.65 -32.50 -11.94
N LEU A 98 -33.67 -31.81 -11.36
CA LEU A 98 -32.68 -32.42 -10.47
C LEU A 98 -33.33 -33.10 -9.24
N LYS A 99 -34.38 -32.52 -8.66
CA LYS A 99 -35.12 -33.11 -7.53
C LYS A 99 -36.02 -34.31 -7.91
N SER A 100 -36.25 -34.57 -9.20
CA SER A 100 -37.09 -35.68 -9.68
C SER A 100 -36.34 -37.01 -9.92
N ALA A 101 -35.00 -37.00 -9.86
CA ALA A 101 -34.18 -38.18 -10.15
C ALA A 101 -33.82 -39.00 -8.89
N ARG A 102 -34.57 -40.07 -8.59
CA ARG A 102 -34.24 -41.05 -7.53
C ARG A 102 -34.69 -42.49 -7.83
N VAL A 103 -33.80 -43.29 -8.44
CA VAL A 103 -33.73 -44.77 -8.35
C VAL A 103 -32.22 -45.09 -8.49
N LEU A 104 -31.54 -45.78 -7.57
CA LEU A 104 -31.65 -47.21 -7.24
C LEU A 104 -31.42 -47.52 -5.74
N LYS A 105 -31.63 -48.78 -5.35
CA LYS A 105 -31.62 -49.31 -3.97
C LYS A 105 -30.33 -50.10 -3.62
N PRO A 106 -30.05 -50.38 -2.32
CA PRO A 106 -28.72 -50.81 -1.85
C PRO A 106 -28.55 -52.31 -1.58
N GLY A 107 -27.28 -52.73 -1.42
CA GLY A 107 -26.83 -54.01 -0.82
C GLY A 107 -26.04 -54.92 -1.77
N PRO A 108 -25.29 -55.93 -1.27
CA PRO A 108 -25.04 -56.31 0.13
C PRO A 108 -23.54 -56.14 0.53
N ALA A 109 -23.15 -56.67 1.70
CA ALA A 109 -21.75 -56.73 2.17
C ALA A 109 -21.36 -58.16 2.61
N LEU A 110 -20.11 -58.56 2.36
CA LEU A 110 -19.32 -59.69 2.90
C LEU A 110 -17.87 -59.47 2.38
N ALA A 111 -16.84 -59.15 3.16
CA ALA A 111 -16.14 -59.87 4.25
C ALA A 111 -15.12 -60.93 3.76
N TYR A 112 -13.87 -60.84 4.22
CA TYR A 112 -12.98 -61.99 4.55
C TYR A 112 -11.82 -61.58 5.48
N CYS A 113 -11.13 -62.56 6.08
CA CYS A 113 -10.32 -62.43 7.30
C CYS A 113 -8.79 -62.31 7.08
N HIS A 114 -8.04 -61.85 8.11
CA HIS A 114 -7.19 -62.78 8.90
C HIS A 114 -6.62 -62.23 10.24
N THR A 115 -6.63 -63.13 11.24
CA THR A 115 -5.91 -63.23 12.53
C THR A 115 -4.58 -62.45 12.69
N ASN A 116 -4.21 -61.90 13.88
CA ASN A 116 -3.78 -62.71 15.03
C ASN A 116 -3.57 -61.97 16.39
N ARG A 117 -3.76 -62.73 17.50
CA ARG A 117 -3.16 -62.66 18.87
C ARG A 117 -3.33 -61.43 19.80
N LEU A 118 -3.85 -61.72 21.00
CA LEU A 118 -3.57 -61.04 22.28
C LEU A 118 -2.27 -61.61 22.93
N PRO A 119 -1.75 -61.03 24.03
CA PRO A 119 -2.15 -61.56 25.34
C PRO A 119 -2.37 -60.52 26.48
N ASN A 120 -3.11 -60.98 27.48
CA ASN A 120 -3.49 -60.36 28.76
C ASN A 120 -2.38 -59.60 29.54
N ILE A 121 -2.78 -58.70 30.46
CA ILE A 121 -2.50 -58.86 31.91
C ILE A 121 -3.44 -58.03 32.82
N ARG A 122 -4.06 -58.75 33.78
CA ARG A 122 -4.60 -58.39 35.12
C ARG A 122 -5.22 -57.00 35.42
N GLN A 123 -6.48 -57.03 35.84
CA GLN A 123 -7.00 -56.16 36.92
C GLN A 123 -6.36 -56.51 38.28
N ARG A 124 -6.32 -55.54 39.22
CA ARG A 124 -6.73 -55.73 40.64
C ARG A 124 -6.75 -54.41 41.43
N ASN A 125 -7.80 -54.25 42.25
CA ASN A 125 -7.94 -53.50 43.51
C ASN A 125 -7.40 -52.04 43.58
N ALA A 126 -8.17 -50.98 43.81
CA ALA A 126 -9.22 -50.72 44.83
C ALA A 126 -8.70 -50.66 46.28
N LEU A 127 -8.71 -49.46 46.89
CA LEU A 127 -8.70 -49.19 48.34
C LEU A 127 -8.93 -47.68 48.63
N GLU A 128 -9.93 -47.39 49.44
CA GLU A 128 -10.14 -46.14 50.20
C GLU A 128 -10.44 -46.53 51.67
N PRO A 129 -10.61 -45.59 52.62
CA PRO A 129 -9.69 -44.54 53.06
C PRO A 129 -9.21 -44.86 54.51
N PRO A 130 -8.86 -43.87 55.37
CA PRO A 130 -9.89 -43.43 56.34
C PRO A 130 -9.83 -41.95 56.76
N MET A 131 -10.84 -41.50 57.51
CA MET A 131 -10.94 -40.18 58.16
C MET A 131 -10.46 -40.19 59.62
N THR A 132 -10.64 -39.03 60.29
CA THR A 132 -10.69 -38.75 61.75
C THR A 132 -9.38 -38.34 62.43
N ALA A 133 -9.38 -37.53 63.50
CA ALA A 133 -10.28 -36.46 63.97
C ALA A 133 -9.63 -35.76 65.20
N LEU A 134 -10.05 -34.54 65.57
CA LEU A 134 -9.98 -34.03 66.95
C LEU A 134 -10.93 -32.84 67.18
N LYS A 135 -11.16 -32.45 68.46
CA LYS A 135 -12.28 -31.57 68.90
C LYS A 135 -11.90 -30.74 70.15
N ARG A 136 -12.52 -29.54 70.28
CA ARG A 136 -12.82 -28.81 71.55
C ARG A 136 -11.60 -28.31 72.40
N ALA A 137 -11.72 -27.35 73.33
CA ALA A 137 -12.71 -26.27 73.56
C ALA A 137 -12.24 -25.23 74.62
N GLU A 138 -12.76 -23.99 74.51
CA GLU A 138 -13.19 -23.05 75.58
C GLU A 138 -12.27 -22.42 76.68
N LYS A 139 -12.38 -21.06 76.75
CA LYS A 139 -12.56 -20.16 77.93
C LYS A 139 -11.36 -19.65 78.78
N GLY A 140 -11.49 -18.36 79.18
CA GLY A 140 -10.65 -17.63 80.17
C GLY A 140 -9.86 -16.43 79.58
N ALA A 141 -10.33 -15.18 79.40
CA ALA A 141 -11.25 -14.27 80.12
C ALA A 141 -10.54 -13.22 81.02
N ARG A 142 -10.45 -11.96 80.54
CA ARG A 142 -10.09 -10.69 81.25
C ARG A 142 -8.59 -10.57 81.68
N SER A 143 -7.95 -9.40 81.70
CA SER A 143 -8.26 -8.02 81.22
C SER A 143 -6.95 -7.19 81.17
N VAL A 144 -7.04 -5.90 80.77
CA VAL A 144 -5.95 -4.87 80.75
C VAL A 144 -4.95 -4.99 79.59
N ALA A 145 -4.49 -3.93 78.90
CA ALA A 145 -5.10 -2.66 78.44
C ALA A 145 -4.08 -1.96 77.51
N ALA A 146 -4.58 -1.15 76.55
CA ALA A 146 -3.83 -0.24 75.69
C ALA A 146 -2.86 -0.84 74.64
N VAL A 147 -2.65 -0.04 73.56
CA VAL A 147 -1.79 -0.30 72.38
C VAL A 147 -2.32 -1.39 71.42
N CYS A 148 -2.03 -1.24 70.12
CA CYS A 148 -2.36 -2.17 69.01
C CYS A 148 -3.86 -2.40 68.65
N GLN A 149 -4.69 -1.36 68.60
CA GLN A 149 -6.00 -1.38 67.91
C GLN A 149 -6.16 -0.34 66.79
N ILE A 150 -5.10 -0.07 66.03
CA ILE A 150 -5.16 0.74 64.79
C ILE A 150 -4.48 0.00 63.62
N ALA A 151 -4.61 -1.34 63.57
CA ALA A 151 -3.77 -2.17 62.69
C ALA A 151 -4.39 -3.49 62.17
N LEU A 152 -5.72 -3.62 62.03
CA LEU A 152 -6.30 -4.72 61.21
C LEU A 152 -7.78 -4.55 60.73
N ALA A 153 -8.30 -3.32 60.59
CA ALA A 153 -9.75 -3.12 60.35
C ALA A 153 -10.15 -1.97 59.41
N ALA A 154 -9.30 -1.54 58.47
CA ALA A 154 -9.70 -0.57 57.43
C ALA A 154 -8.76 -0.57 56.21
N THR A 155 -8.92 -1.54 55.30
CA THR A 155 -8.82 -1.42 53.82
C THR A 155 -8.75 -2.82 53.22
N LEU A 156 -9.90 -3.50 53.12
CA LEU A 156 -10.08 -4.46 52.04
C LEU A 156 -10.42 -3.63 50.79
N ILE A 157 -9.40 -2.97 50.23
CA ILE A 157 -9.53 -2.41 48.88
C ILE A 157 -9.67 -3.63 47.98
N LEU A 158 -10.90 -3.87 47.50
CA LEU A 158 -11.05 -4.58 46.25
C LEU A 158 -10.32 -3.73 45.23
N ALA A 159 -9.10 -4.14 44.86
CA ALA A 159 -8.57 -3.75 43.57
C ALA A 159 -9.68 -4.10 42.57
N PRO A 160 -10.12 -3.17 41.70
CA PRO A 160 -11.01 -3.55 40.64
C PRO A 160 -10.30 -4.69 39.90
N ALA A 161 -10.92 -5.86 39.85
CA ALA A 161 -10.50 -6.86 38.91
C ALA A 161 -10.69 -6.19 37.55
N SER A 162 -9.59 -5.73 36.95
CA SER A 162 -9.57 -5.26 35.58
C SER A 162 -10.02 -6.44 34.75
N ALA A 163 -11.32 -6.50 34.50
CA ALA A 163 -11.89 -7.44 33.58
C ALA A 163 -11.18 -7.18 32.27
N SER A 164 -10.34 -8.13 31.85
CA SER A 164 -9.87 -8.23 30.49
C SER A 164 -11.05 -8.64 29.61
N GLY A 165 -12.06 -7.75 29.57
CA GLY A 165 -13.03 -7.74 28.50
C GLY A 165 -12.21 -7.56 27.25
N THR A 166 -12.30 -8.56 26.37
CA THR A 166 -11.88 -8.40 24.98
C THR A 166 -12.60 -7.16 24.47
N GLU A 167 -11.83 -6.14 24.05
CA GLU A 167 -12.34 -4.98 23.33
C GLU A 167 -13.35 -5.48 22.26
N PRO A 168 -14.55 -4.87 22.14
CA PRO A 168 -15.51 -5.29 21.14
C PRO A 168 -14.87 -5.26 19.75
N VAL A 169 -14.91 -6.38 19.04
CA VAL A 169 -14.31 -6.51 17.69
C VAL A 169 -14.92 -5.43 16.79
N SER A 170 -14.10 -4.46 16.38
CA SER A 170 -14.55 -3.33 15.58
C SER A 170 -14.58 -3.71 14.10
N LYS A 171 -15.34 -2.98 13.28
CA LYS A 171 -15.63 -3.41 11.91
C LYS A 171 -14.39 -3.45 11.02
N VAL A 172 -13.40 -2.60 11.28
CA VAL A 172 -12.10 -2.64 10.61
C VAL A 172 -11.27 -3.88 10.96
N ASP A 173 -11.50 -4.52 12.11
CA ASP A 173 -10.77 -5.73 12.51
C ASP A 173 -11.28 -6.99 11.75
N TRP A 174 -12.42 -6.88 11.04
CA TRP A 174 -12.85 -7.87 10.05
C TRP A 174 -12.21 -7.67 8.67
N VAL A 175 -11.50 -6.58 8.42
CA VAL A 175 -10.86 -6.37 7.11
C VAL A 175 -9.60 -7.22 6.99
N ASN A 176 -9.48 -7.96 5.88
CA ASN A 176 -8.29 -8.72 5.52
C ASN A 176 -7.68 -8.16 4.21
N PRO A 177 -6.67 -7.28 4.29
CA PRO A 177 -6.04 -6.67 3.12
C PRO A 177 -5.31 -7.64 2.19
N TYR A 178 -5.10 -8.90 2.58
CA TYR A 178 -4.47 -9.91 1.71
C TYR A 178 -5.46 -10.51 0.69
N ILE A 179 -6.77 -10.29 0.81
CA ILE A 179 -7.76 -10.82 -0.14
C ILE A 179 -7.52 -10.20 -1.53
N GLY A 180 -7.29 -11.05 -2.53
CA GLY A 180 -6.97 -10.65 -3.92
C GLY A 180 -5.48 -10.45 -4.23
N THR A 181 -4.61 -10.50 -3.21
CA THR A 181 -3.14 -10.33 -3.35
C THR A 181 -2.40 -11.61 -3.76
N ALA A 182 -3.11 -12.74 -3.77
CA ALA A 182 -2.64 -14.03 -4.27
C ALA A 182 -3.18 -14.30 -5.69
N GLY A 183 -2.44 -15.05 -6.50
CA GLY A 183 -2.91 -15.61 -7.75
C GLY A 183 -3.76 -16.88 -7.52
N SER A 184 -4.83 -17.06 -8.31
CA SER A 184 -5.63 -18.28 -8.25
C SER A 184 -5.16 -19.34 -9.26
N PRO A 185 -4.78 -20.55 -8.82
CA PRO A 185 -4.52 -21.68 -9.71
C PRO A 185 -5.72 -22.11 -10.57
N GLN A 186 -6.93 -21.67 -10.21
CA GLN A 186 -8.18 -21.98 -10.93
C GLN A 186 -8.62 -20.85 -11.88
N ALA A 187 -8.26 -19.59 -11.60
CA ALA A 187 -8.63 -18.43 -12.42
C ALA A 187 -7.50 -17.96 -13.38
N GLY A 188 -6.31 -18.57 -13.31
CA GLY A 188 -5.24 -18.36 -14.28
C GLY A 188 -4.56 -17.00 -14.12
N SER A 189 -4.73 -16.10 -15.10
CA SER A 189 -4.17 -14.74 -15.06
C SER A 189 -4.99 -13.76 -14.21
N GLU A 190 -6.14 -14.20 -13.68
CA GLU A 190 -7.02 -13.40 -12.83
C GLU A 190 -6.47 -13.37 -11.38
N TYR A 191 -5.46 -12.52 -11.18
CA TYR A 191 -5.18 -11.95 -9.86
C TYR A 191 -6.33 -11.00 -9.48
N GLY A 192 -6.60 -10.83 -8.18
CA GLY A 192 -7.46 -9.75 -7.72
C GLY A 192 -6.87 -8.36 -8.01
N GLY A 193 -5.55 -8.28 -8.22
CA GLY A 193 -4.84 -7.05 -8.55
C GLY A 193 -4.70 -6.09 -7.36
N THR A 194 -5.07 -6.53 -6.16
CA THR A 194 -5.00 -5.75 -4.92
C THR A 194 -3.61 -5.84 -4.28
N MET A 195 -3.37 -4.94 -3.34
CA MET A 195 -2.19 -4.93 -2.47
C MET A 195 -2.66 -4.62 -1.04
N PRO A 196 -1.94 -5.05 0.01
CA PRO A 196 -2.33 -4.86 1.40
C PRO A 196 -2.09 -3.41 1.84
N PHE A 197 -2.93 -2.50 1.36
CA PHE A 197 -2.78 -1.06 1.57
C PHE A 197 -3.01 -0.61 3.01
N VAL A 198 -2.11 0.26 3.48
CA VAL A 198 -2.25 1.08 4.68
C VAL A 198 -2.50 2.53 4.27
N GLY A 199 -3.50 3.15 4.88
CA GLY A 199 -3.91 4.54 4.65
C GLY A 199 -5.40 4.73 4.97
N PRO A 200 -5.86 5.97 5.21
CA PRO A 200 -7.29 6.24 5.41
C PRO A 200 -8.13 5.98 4.14
N PRO A 201 -9.47 5.90 4.27
CA PRO A 201 -10.38 5.83 3.13
C PRO A 201 -10.11 6.93 2.11
N PHE A 202 -10.00 6.56 0.82
CA PHE A 202 -9.70 7.45 -0.31
C PHE A 202 -8.37 8.24 -0.23
N ALA A 203 -7.41 7.83 0.61
CA ALA A 203 -6.10 8.49 0.76
C ALA A 203 -5.45 8.83 -0.59
N THR A 204 -4.67 9.91 -0.65
CA THR A 204 -3.87 10.25 -1.83
C THR A 204 -2.81 9.18 -2.05
N THR A 205 -1.95 8.90 -1.07
CA THR A 205 -0.89 7.87 -1.16
C THR A 205 -1.23 6.67 -0.29
N ASN A 206 -1.41 5.49 -0.92
CA ASN A 206 -1.53 4.23 -0.16
C ASN A 206 -0.14 3.64 0.03
N TRP A 207 0.08 2.94 1.14
CA TRP A 207 1.37 2.33 1.45
C TRP A 207 1.28 0.80 1.51
N THR A 208 2.28 0.11 0.95
CA THR A 208 2.38 -1.36 1.01
C THR A 208 3.84 -1.80 1.02
N ALA A 209 4.12 -2.99 1.55
CA ALA A 209 5.38 -3.67 1.27
C ALA A 209 5.51 -3.96 -0.24
N GLN A 210 6.75 -3.97 -0.73
CA GLN A 210 7.08 -4.22 -2.14
C GLN A 210 7.84 -5.54 -2.25
N THR A 211 7.17 -6.59 -2.73
CA THR A 211 7.79 -7.90 -3.04
C THR A 211 8.24 -7.97 -4.51
N ARG A 212 7.65 -7.14 -5.38
CA ARG A 212 7.93 -7.05 -6.83
C ARG A 212 8.11 -5.59 -7.23
N GLN A 213 9.02 -5.32 -8.16
CA GLN A 213 9.14 -3.99 -8.77
C GLN A 213 7.84 -3.60 -9.49
N ASN A 214 7.22 -2.48 -9.12
CA ASN A 214 5.98 -2.02 -9.75
C ASN A 214 6.15 -1.73 -11.26
N LYS A 215 5.22 -2.23 -12.09
CA LYS A 215 5.20 -2.10 -13.56
C LYS A 215 3.77 -2.20 -14.10
N ILE A 216 3.57 -1.86 -15.38
CA ILE A 216 2.35 -2.23 -16.11
C ILE A 216 2.18 -3.76 -16.08
N SER A 217 0.96 -4.21 -15.81
CA SER A 217 0.56 -5.61 -15.61
C SER A 217 1.18 -6.29 -14.39
N GLN A 218 1.69 -5.54 -13.40
CA GLN A 218 2.34 -6.07 -12.20
C GLN A 218 1.98 -5.25 -10.96
N ALA A 219 1.43 -5.89 -9.93
CA ALA A 219 1.30 -5.31 -8.59
C ALA A 219 2.65 -5.28 -7.86
N SER A 220 2.84 -4.35 -6.93
CA SER A 220 4.05 -4.25 -6.10
C SER A 220 4.17 -5.35 -5.04
N TYR A 221 3.05 -5.94 -4.64
CA TYR A 221 2.97 -7.00 -3.65
C TYR A 221 2.30 -8.24 -4.25
N ALA A 222 2.75 -9.43 -3.87
CA ALA A 222 2.03 -10.68 -4.11
C ALA A 222 2.30 -11.70 -3.00
N TYR A 223 1.25 -12.44 -2.62
CA TYR A 223 1.27 -13.34 -1.46
C TYR A 223 2.08 -14.64 -1.67
N GLU A 224 2.56 -14.93 -2.89
CA GLU A 224 3.46 -16.09 -3.12
C GLU A 224 4.95 -15.76 -2.89
N ASP A 225 5.31 -14.48 -2.75
CA ASP A 225 6.70 -14.06 -2.65
C ASP A 225 7.23 -14.18 -1.22
N SER A 226 8.52 -14.48 -1.07
CA SER A 226 9.20 -14.65 0.22
C SER A 226 10.28 -13.60 0.51
N THR A 227 10.29 -12.52 -0.27
CA THR A 227 11.23 -11.40 -0.16
C THR A 227 10.53 -10.04 -0.28
N ILE A 228 10.97 -9.05 0.49
CA ILE A 228 10.55 -7.64 0.41
C ILE A 228 11.78 -6.78 0.08
N SER A 229 11.65 -5.93 -0.95
CA SER A 229 12.68 -5.01 -1.46
C SER A 229 12.53 -3.56 -0.98
N GLY A 230 11.51 -3.29 -0.16
CA GLY A 230 11.18 -1.97 0.37
C GLY A 230 9.68 -1.79 0.64
N PHE A 231 9.27 -0.55 0.86
CA PHE A 231 7.89 -0.13 1.10
C PHE A 231 7.54 1.02 0.16
N ILE A 232 6.49 0.88 -0.63
CA ILE A 232 6.14 1.81 -1.71
C ILE A 232 4.93 2.66 -1.32
N GLY A 233 5.03 3.97 -1.54
CA GLY A 233 3.89 4.89 -1.54
C GLY A 233 3.31 4.94 -2.96
N THR A 234 2.15 4.32 -3.18
CA THR A 234 1.64 3.92 -4.51
C THR A 234 0.24 4.47 -4.83
N HIS A 235 -0.01 4.65 -6.12
CA HIS A 235 -1.23 5.24 -6.69
C HIS A 235 -1.86 4.35 -7.77
N GLN A 236 -1.28 3.17 -8.02
CA GLN A 236 -1.69 2.19 -9.03
C GLN A 236 -3.18 1.84 -8.87
N PRO A 237 -4.07 2.25 -9.80
CA PRO A 237 -5.52 1.99 -9.68
C PRO A 237 -5.89 0.57 -10.08
N ALA A 238 -5.13 -0.01 -11.02
CA ALA A 238 -5.24 -1.37 -11.50
C ALA A 238 -3.90 -1.76 -12.13
N ILE A 239 -3.55 -3.04 -12.10
CA ILE A 239 -2.27 -3.54 -12.65
C ILE A 239 -2.06 -3.11 -14.12
N TRP A 240 -3.12 -3.08 -14.94
CA TRP A 240 -3.05 -2.73 -16.36
C TRP A 240 -2.72 -1.26 -16.64
N MET A 241 -2.95 -0.35 -15.69
CA MET A 241 -2.60 1.07 -15.82
C MET A 241 -1.13 1.34 -15.45
N GLY A 242 -0.55 0.48 -14.61
CA GLY A 242 0.70 0.79 -13.90
C GLY A 242 0.50 1.86 -12.82
N ASP A 243 1.58 2.52 -12.42
CA ASP A 243 1.64 3.49 -11.32
C ASP A 243 2.23 4.83 -11.80
N TYR A 244 2.15 5.86 -10.95
CA TYR A 244 2.65 7.21 -11.23
C TYR A 244 3.15 7.92 -9.97
N GLY A 245 4.24 8.68 -10.08
CA GLY A 245 4.77 9.55 -9.01
C GLY A 245 5.25 8.87 -7.73
N TYR A 246 5.19 7.54 -7.64
CA TYR A 246 5.54 6.73 -6.48
C TYR A 246 7.05 6.71 -6.18
N PHE A 247 7.42 6.32 -4.97
CA PHE A 247 8.80 6.16 -4.52
C PHE A 247 8.89 5.04 -3.46
N THR A 248 10.10 4.49 -3.24
CA THR A 248 10.31 3.34 -2.34
C THR A 248 11.15 3.72 -1.13
N VAL A 249 10.67 3.41 0.08
CA VAL A 249 11.41 3.47 1.34
C VAL A 249 12.04 2.11 1.61
N VAL A 250 13.36 2.07 1.85
CA VAL A 250 14.11 0.82 2.05
C VAL A 250 14.92 0.91 3.35
N PRO A 251 14.60 0.11 4.38
CA PRO A 251 15.51 -0.08 5.51
C PRO A 251 16.60 -1.10 5.13
N GLU A 252 17.86 -0.77 5.40
CA GLU A 252 19.03 -1.62 5.09
C GLU A 252 19.98 -1.75 6.28
N VAL A 253 20.79 -2.81 6.29
CA VAL A 253 21.85 -3.06 7.29
C VAL A 253 23.15 -3.37 6.55
N GLY A 254 24.27 -2.88 7.10
CA GLY A 254 25.57 -3.06 6.48
C GLY A 254 25.73 -2.18 5.23
N PRO A 255 26.59 -2.55 4.26
CA PRO A 255 26.83 -1.74 3.07
C PRO A 255 25.55 -1.50 2.26
N LEU A 256 25.30 -0.25 1.87
CA LEU A 256 24.18 0.18 1.02
C LEU A 256 24.08 -0.58 -0.31
N LYS A 257 22.88 -1.00 -0.69
CA LYS A 257 22.58 -1.88 -1.83
C LYS A 257 21.49 -1.23 -2.69
N VAL A 258 21.84 -0.75 -3.87
CA VAL A 258 20.91 0.05 -4.69
C VAL A 258 19.90 -0.82 -5.45
N SER A 259 20.28 -2.02 -5.90
CA SER A 259 19.36 -2.88 -6.67
C SER A 259 18.26 -3.48 -5.77
N PRO A 260 17.00 -3.59 -6.26
CA PRO A 260 15.94 -4.30 -5.54
C PRO A 260 16.32 -5.75 -5.17
N GLU A 261 17.11 -6.42 -6.01
CA GLU A 261 17.57 -7.78 -5.82
C GLU A 261 18.58 -7.92 -4.66
N ASP A 262 19.59 -7.04 -4.59
CA ASP A 262 20.63 -7.10 -3.55
C ASP A 262 20.12 -6.62 -2.19
N ARG A 263 19.18 -5.65 -2.18
CA ARG A 263 18.60 -5.06 -0.96
C ARG A 263 17.44 -5.86 -0.37
N SER A 264 16.97 -6.89 -1.07
CA SER A 264 15.82 -7.70 -0.65
C SER A 264 16.08 -8.50 0.62
N PHE A 265 15.23 -8.30 1.63
CA PHE A 265 15.19 -9.15 2.82
C PHE A 265 14.19 -10.29 2.64
N ARG A 266 14.50 -11.46 3.19
CA ARG A 266 13.50 -12.54 3.35
C ARG A 266 12.50 -12.19 4.45
N PHE A 267 11.27 -12.69 4.32
CA PHE A 267 10.22 -12.61 5.33
C PHE A 267 9.35 -13.87 5.32
N ARG A 268 8.30 -13.91 6.16
CA ARG A 268 7.25 -14.93 6.19
C ARG A 268 5.93 -14.29 6.59
N HIS A 269 4.80 -14.72 6.03
CA HIS A 269 3.47 -14.22 6.44
C HIS A 269 3.12 -14.51 7.91
N GLY A 270 3.73 -15.54 8.53
CA GLY A 270 3.61 -15.80 9.97
C GLY A 270 4.36 -14.80 10.87
N ASP A 271 5.17 -13.93 10.26
CA ASP A 271 5.91 -12.82 10.88
C ASP A 271 5.48 -11.47 10.27
N GLU A 272 4.33 -11.43 9.59
CA GLU A 272 3.74 -10.29 8.87
C GLU A 272 2.30 -10.04 9.35
N HIS A 273 1.91 -8.78 9.50
CA HIS A 273 0.55 -8.39 9.88
C HIS A 273 0.14 -7.12 9.16
N ALA A 274 -0.91 -7.21 8.33
CA ALA A 274 -1.47 -6.11 7.56
C ALA A 274 -2.91 -5.79 8.01
N THR A 275 -3.18 -4.52 8.25
CA THR A 275 -4.51 -3.95 8.50
C THR A 275 -4.65 -2.64 7.71
N PRO A 276 -5.86 -2.12 7.47
CA PRO A 276 -6.05 -0.83 6.77
C PRO A 276 -5.37 0.38 7.43
N TYR A 277 -5.04 0.28 8.72
CA TYR A 277 -4.50 1.36 9.55
C TYR A 277 -3.05 1.15 10.00
N GLY A 278 -2.48 -0.02 9.75
CA GLY A 278 -1.10 -0.34 10.10
C GLY A 278 -0.62 -1.67 9.53
N TYR A 279 0.66 -1.72 9.18
CA TYR A 279 1.38 -2.90 8.71
C TYR A 279 2.63 -3.12 9.55
N SER A 280 2.99 -4.38 9.81
CA SER A 280 4.29 -4.73 10.40
C SER A 280 4.84 -6.05 9.85
N VAL A 281 6.17 -6.16 9.74
CA VAL A 281 6.85 -7.37 9.28
C VAL A 281 8.25 -7.52 9.89
N LYS A 282 8.69 -8.75 10.13
CA LYS A 282 10.10 -9.05 10.42
C LYS A 282 10.83 -9.38 9.12
N LEU A 283 11.81 -8.54 8.79
CA LEU A 283 12.73 -8.70 7.68
C LEU A 283 14.03 -9.37 8.16
N GLY A 284 14.54 -10.33 7.39
CA GLY A 284 15.73 -11.12 7.71
C GLY A 284 15.39 -12.58 8.02
N ASP A 285 16.41 -13.44 8.05
CA ASP A 285 16.25 -14.90 8.24
C ASP A 285 16.31 -15.34 9.72
N GLY A 286 16.56 -14.40 10.63
CA GLY A 286 16.72 -14.63 12.07
C GLY A 286 18.17 -14.76 12.55
N THR A 287 19.17 -14.75 11.66
CA THR A 287 20.56 -15.13 12.03
C THR A 287 21.49 -13.98 12.41
N THR A 288 21.62 -12.95 11.56
CA THR A 288 22.73 -11.99 11.61
C THR A 288 22.29 -10.53 11.48
N GLU A 289 21.46 -10.25 10.47
CA GLU A 289 20.89 -8.92 10.20
C GLU A 289 19.37 -9.04 10.07
N GLN A 290 18.65 -8.23 10.85
CA GLN A 290 17.18 -8.19 10.87
C GLN A 290 16.68 -6.76 11.02
N VAL A 291 15.50 -6.49 10.47
CA VAL A 291 14.73 -5.26 10.74
C VAL A 291 13.30 -5.65 11.05
N PHE A 292 12.78 -5.25 12.21
CA PHE A 292 11.34 -5.21 12.41
C PHE A 292 10.83 -3.87 11.88
N ALA A 293 10.01 -3.92 10.83
CA ALA A 293 9.48 -2.75 10.15
C ALA A 293 8.00 -2.59 10.48
N GLU A 294 7.61 -1.39 10.86
CA GLU A 294 6.25 -1.00 11.22
C GLU A 294 5.87 0.28 10.47
N MET A 295 4.63 0.35 9.99
CA MET A 295 4.17 1.40 9.07
C MET A 295 2.71 1.76 9.35
N THR A 296 2.42 3.06 9.43
CA THR A 296 1.05 3.63 9.42
C THR A 296 1.01 4.86 8.50
N ALA A 297 -0.17 5.38 8.16
CA ALA A 297 -0.32 6.45 7.17
C ALA A 297 -1.56 7.34 7.39
N THR A 298 -1.47 8.56 6.87
CA THR A 298 -2.54 9.56 6.68
C THR A 298 -2.79 9.78 5.18
N ASP A 299 -3.48 10.84 4.77
CA ASP A 299 -3.89 11.06 3.38
C ASP A 299 -2.69 11.16 2.40
N HIS A 300 -1.65 11.92 2.77
CA HIS A 300 -0.47 12.16 1.92
C HIS A 300 0.83 11.59 2.49
N CYS A 301 0.82 11.07 3.74
CA CYS A 301 2.03 10.77 4.50
C CYS A 301 2.07 9.34 5.05
N GLY A 302 3.26 8.73 5.05
CA GLY A 302 3.58 7.50 5.76
C GLY A 302 4.50 7.76 6.96
N TYR A 303 4.24 7.09 8.08
CA TYR A 303 5.06 7.07 9.29
C TYR A 303 5.62 5.66 9.45
N PHE A 304 6.95 5.55 9.37
CA PHE A 304 7.71 4.33 9.54
C PHE A 304 8.42 4.28 10.89
N ARG A 305 8.43 3.10 11.50
CA ARG A 305 9.29 2.74 12.64
C ARG A 305 10.08 1.48 12.27
N PHE A 306 11.40 1.60 12.20
CA PHE A 306 12.32 0.51 11.90
C PHE A 306 13.13 0.19 13.16
N THR A 307 12.97 -1.03 13.69
CA THR A 307 13.76 -1.55 14.80
C THR A 307 14.78 -2.56 14.27
N TYR A 308 16.02 -2.09 14.13
CA TYR A 308 17.15 -2.85 13.59
C TYR A 308 17.72 -3.82 14.64
N ARG A 309 18.23 -4.96 14.19
CA ARG A 309 18.98 -5.92 15.02
C ARG A 309 20.14 -6.48 14.22
N GLY A 310 21.36 -6.25 14.69
CA GLY A 310 22.60 -6.65 14.03
C GLY A 310 23.82 -6.09 14.76
N GLN A 311 24.98 -6.06 14.08
CA GLN A 311 26.24 -5.49 14.60
C GLN A 311 26.87 -4.48 13.61
N ALA A 312 26.06 -3.95 12.69
CA ALA A 312 26.46 -2.95 11.69
C ALA A 312 25.55 -1.72 11.78
N GLU A 313 26.00 -0.60 11.18
CA GLU A 313 25.17 0.59 10.98
C GLU A 313 23.94 0.26 10.10
N GLY A 314 22.86 0.99 10.33
CA GLY A 314 21.59 0.82 9.65
C GLY A 314 21.25 2.06 8.84
N HIS A 315 20.64 1.83 7.68
CA HIS A 315 20.31 2.88 6.72
C HIS A 315 18.80 2.91 6.46
N VAL A 316 18.29 4.10 6.16
CA VAL A 316 17.02 4.26 5.44
C VAL A 316 17.34 4.95 4.12
N PHE A 317 17.13 4.24 3.02
CA PHE A 317 17.23 4.73 1.65
C PHE A 317 15.83 5.08 1.13
N VAL A 318 15.72 6.16 0.38
CA VAL A 318 14.54 6.56 -0.38
C VAL A 318 14.91 6.57 -1.86
N GLU A 319 14.44 5.56 -2.56
CA GLU A 319 14.55 5.40 -4.02
C GLU A 319 13.57 6.37 -4.68
N ALA A 320 14.09 7.33 -5.44
CA ALA A 320 13.25 8.38 -6.04
C ALA A 320 12.40 7.85 -7.19
N ALA A 321 12.91 6.87 -7.95
CA ALA A 321 12.24 6.21 -9.07
C ALA A 321 12.78 4.79 -9.27
N ARG A 322 11.99 3.90 -9.89
CA ARG A 322 12.45 2.56 -10.28
C ARG A 322 13.62 2.63 -11.30
N PRO A 323 14.41 1.55 -11.45
CA PRO A 323 15.40 1.44 -12.51
C PRO A 323 14.84 1.72 -13.92
N GLY A 324 15.61 2.46 -14.71
CA GLY A 324 15.25 2.94 -16.04
C GLY A 324 14.42 4.22 -16.07
N VAL A 325 14.27 4.94 -14.95
CA VAL A 325 13.49 6.19 -14.87
C VAL A 325 14.28 7.30 -14.20
N ALA A 326 14.17 8.52 -14.74
CA ALA A 326 14.82 9.69 -14.18
C ALA A 326 14.15 10.15 -12.87
N GLY A 327 14.97 10.41 -11.86
CA GLY A 327 14.55 11.03 -10.60
C GLY A 327 15.38 12.26 -10.23
N ASP A 328 15.02 12.85 -9.10
CA ASP A 328 15.75 13.89 -8.40
C ASP A 328 15.83 13.51 -6.92
N ALA A 329 16.96 13.76 -6.26
CA ALA A 329 17.12 13.53 -4.83
C ALA A 329 18.03 14.58 -4.19
N ARG A 330 17.72 14.97 -2.95
CA ARG A 330 18.38 16.05 -2.21
C ARG A 330 18.41 15.79 -0.71
N ILE A 331 19.56 16.08 -0.09
CA ILE A 331 19.67 16.28 1.36
C ILE A 331 19.56 17.79 1.68
N GLY A 332 18.57 18.15 2.50
CA GLY A 332 18.44 19.45 3.18
C GLY A 332 18.83 19.37 4.65
N GLY A 333 19.13 20.51 5.27
CA GLY A 333 19.26 20.64 6.74
C GLY A 333 20.33 19.77 7.42
N THR A 334 21.36 19.35 6.70
CA THR A 334 22.39 18.37 7.09
C THR A 334 22.82 18.42 8.56
N ALA A 335 22.80 17.27 9.23
CA ALA A 335 23.22 17.06 10.61
C ALA A 335 22.43 17.84 11.68
N SER A 336 21.20 18.27 11.36
CA SER A 336 20.25 18.87 12.31
C SER A 336 18.96 18.03 12.44
N PRO A 337 18.09 18.28 13.44
CA PRO A 337 16.74 17.70 13.46
C PRO A 337 15.86 18.08 12.25
N GLU A 338 16.18 19.18 11.57
CA GLU A 338 15.57 19.61 10.31
C GLU A 338 16.27 18.99 9.08
N SER A 339 17.01 17.87 9.26
CA SER A 339 17.58 17.12 8.13
C SER A 339 16.45 16.50 7.31
N GLU A 340 16.36 16.90 6.04
CA GLU A 340 15.32 16.46 5.12
C GLU A 340 15.92 15.64 3.98
N ILE A 341 15.38 14.45 3.74
CA ILE A 341 15.49 13.79 2.44
C ILE A 341 14.34 14.30 1.59
N SER A 342 14.61 14.71 0.35
CA SER A 342 13.56 15.20 -0.56
C SER A 342 13.91 14.88 -2.00
N GLY A 343 12.93 14.91 -2.90
CA GLY A 343 13.17 14.60 -4.31
C GLY A 343 11.91 14.57 -5.16
N SER A 344 12.06 14.08 -6.38
CA SER A 344 10.97 13.89 -7.34
C SER A 344 11.24 12.78 -8.35
N ASN A 345 10.20 12.36 -9.07
CA ASN A 345 10.35 11.60 -10.32
C ASN A 345 9.31 11.99 -11.36
N THR A 346 9.51 11.51 -12.59
CA THR A 346 8.58 11.66 -13.71
C THR A 346 7.87 10.35 -14.08
N ASP A 347 7.88 9.31 -13.23
CA ASP A 347 7.28 8.04 -13.65
C ASP A 347 5.76 8.16 -13.75
N ARG A 348 5.22 7.78 -14.90
CA ARG A 348 3.80 7.84 -15.21
C ARG A 348 3.50 6.80 -16.27
N MET A 349 3.23 5.59 -15.81
CA MET A 349 3.11 4.42 -16.69
C MET A 349 1.92 4.55 -17.67
N ASP A 350 0.85 5.24 -17.27
CA ASP A 350 -0.33 5.51 -18.09
C ASP A 350 -0.12 6.55 -19.22
N ALA A 351 1.09 7.13 -19.35
CA ALA A 351 1.38 8.18 -20.34
C ALA A 351 1.16 7.76 -21.80
N HIS A 352 1.10 6.45 -22.07
CA HIS A 352 0.81 5.90 -23.39
C HIS A 352 -0.71 5.80 -23.71
N LEU A 353 -1.58 6.01 -22.72
CA LEU A 353 -3.04 5.92 -22.84
C LEU A 353 -3.71 7.28 -23.11
N SER A 354 -2.97 8.39 -23.02
CA SER A 354 -3.50 9.75 -23.19
C SER A 354 -2.62 10.59 -24.11
N ASN A 355 -3.27 11.41 -24.96
CA ASN A 355 -2.58 12.38 -25.81
C ASN A 355 -2.26 13.70 -25.07
N VAL A 356 -2.59 13.81 -23.77
CA VAL A 356 -2.26 14.99 -22.95
C VAL A 356 -0.78 14.93 -22.56
N SER A 357 0.00 15.90 -23.07
CA SER A 357 1.38 16.10 -22.65
C SER A 357 1.41 16.80 -21.30
N LEU A 358 2.11 16.20 -20.33
CA LEU A 358 2.23 16.69 -18.95
C LEU A 358 3.71 16.88 -18.57
N PRO A 359 4.44 17.84 -19.18
CA PRO A 359 5.86 18.04 -18.90
C PRO A 359 6.15 18.51 -17.45
N ASN A 360 5.18 19.12 -16.77
CA ASN A 360 5.31 19.56 -15.38
C ASN A 360 4.88 18.50 -14.36
N PHE A 361 4.30 17.37 -14.77
CA PHE A 361 3.98 16.27 -13.86
C PHE A 361 5.23 15.79 -13.10
N ARG A 362 5.15 15.77 -11.77
CA ARG A 362 6.12 15.14 -10.88
C ARG A 362 5.39 14.50 -9.71
N GLY A 363 5.84 13.33 -9.27
CA GLY A 363 5.66 12.93 -7.88
C GLY A 363 6.81 13.52 -7.07
N TYR A 364 6.54 14.39 -6.10
CA TYR A 364 7.51 14.93 -5.15
C TYR A 364 7.42 14.19 -3.82
N PHE A 365 8.55 14.03 -3.14
CA PHE A 365 8.58 13.50 -1.77
C PHE A 365 9.42 14.36 -0.84
N LEU A 366 9.05 14.34 0.44
CA LEU A 366 9.83 14.90 1.53
C LEU A 366 9.74 14.02 2.78
N ALA A 367 10.89 13.67 3.33
CA ALA A 367 11.06 12.80 4.49
C ALA A 367 11.89 13.47 5.59
N ARG A 368 11.48 13.25 6.83
CA ARG A 368 12.13 13.72 8.08
C ARG A 368 12.34 12.54 9.02
N PHE A 369 13.34 12.62 9.89
CA PHE A 369 13.65 11.59 10.89
C PHE A 369 13.52 12.13 12.32
N ARG A 370 13.08 11.29 13.26
CA ARG A 370 12.89 11.69 14.67
C ARG A 370 14.19 12.09 15.38
N ARG A 371 15.32 11.53 14.93
CA ARG A 371 16.68 11.87 15.37
C ARG A 371 17.53 12.23 14.15
N PRO A 372 18.51 13.14 14.26
CA PRO A 372 19.41 13.46 13.16
C PRO A 372 20.22 12.22 12.74
N PRO A 373 20.49 12.04 11.45
CA PRO A 373 21.34 10.96 10.97
C PRO A 373 22.82 11.23 11.28
N ARG A 374 23.59 10.15 11.42
CA ARG A 374 25.05 10.16 11.61
C ARG A 374 25.79 10.50 10.32
N ALA A 375 25.26 10.06 9.19
CA ALA A 375 25.70 10.45 7.84
C ALA A 375 24.51 10.41 6.88
N SER A 376 24.59 11.10 5.76
CA SER A 376 23.55 11.11 4.73
C SER A 376 24.16 11.44 3.37
N GLY A 377 23.58 10.93 2.29
CA GLY A 377 24.07 11.22 0.94
C GLY A 377 23.00 10.96 -0.12
N VAL A 378 23.31 11.33 -1.36
CA VAL A 378 22.49 10.99 -2.53
C VAL A 378 23.22 9.93 -3.37
N LEU A 379 22.42 9.12 -4.06
CA LEU A 379 22.85 8.09 -4.99
C LEU A 379 22.47 8.51 -6.40
N GLU A 380 23.33 8.20 -7.37
CA GLU A 380 23.09 8.36 -8.81
C GLU A 380 23.81 7.22 -9.55
N ASN A 381 23.14 6.56 -10.50
CA ASN A 381 23.70 5.44 -11.26
C ASN A 381 24.37 4.37 -10.36
N GLY A 382 23.80 4.11 -9.18
CA GLY A 382 24.31 3.17 -8.18
C GLY A 382 25.53 3.65 -7.37
N LYS A 383 25.88 4.94 -7.39
CA LYS A 383 27.08 5.49 -6.73
C LYS A 383 26.73 6.67 -5.82
N THR A 384 27.33 6.69 -4.63
CA THR A 384 27.23 7.84 -3.70
C THR A 384 27.93 9.06 -4.28
N LEU A 385 27.24 10.20 -4.32
CA LEU A 385 27.82 11.47 -4.72
C LEU A 385 28.38 12.24 -3.52
N THR A 386 29.41 13.06 -3.76
CA THR A 386 29.98 13.99 -2.76
C THR A 386 29.16 15.27 -2.59
N GLN A 387 28.15 15.48 -3.43
CA GLN A 387 27.23 16.61 -3.42
C GLN A 387 25.86 16.19 -2.85
N ASN A 388 25.18 17.10 -2.17
CA ASN A 388 23.89 16.83 -1.50
C ASN A 388 22.68 16.76 -2.48
N THR A 389 22.91 16.59 -3.78
CA THR A 389 21.88 16.64 -4.83
C THR A 389 22.23 15.76 -6.03
N ALA A 390 21.27 14.97 -6.51
CA ALA A 390 21.29 14.24 -7.78
C ALA A 390 20.03 14.61 -8.58
N SER A 391 20.10 14.64 -9.92
CA SER A 391 18.96 15.06 -10.77
C SER A 391 19.10 14.55 -12.21
N GLY A 392 18.01 14.08 -12.79
CA GLY A 392 17.92 13.75 -14.22
C GLY A 392 18.55 12.43 -14.68
N SER A 393 19.05 11.60 -13.75
CA SER A 393 19.70 10.31 -14.00
C SER A 393 18.89 9.12 -13.49
N ASP A 394 19.29 7.92 -13.92
CA ASP A 394 18.76 6.64 -13.42
C ASP A 394 19.40 6.25 -12.06
N GLY A 395 18.72 5.38 -11.31
CA GLY A 395 19.16 4.89 -10.00
C GLY A 395 19.38 6.01 -8.97
N ILE A 396 18.53 7.04 -9.02
CA ILE A 396 18.58 8.19 -8.11
C ILE A 396 17.80 7.91 -6.82
N GLY A 397 18.37 8.36 -5.71
CA GLY A 397 17.70 8.41 -4.41
C GLY A 397 18.58 9.05 -3.36
N ALA A 398 18.15 9.01 -2.09
CA ALA A 398 18.87 9.57 -0.96
C ALA A 398 18.82 8.65 0.25
N TYR A 399 19.90 8.60 1.04
CA TYR A 399 19.98 7.76 2.23
C TYR A 399 20.35 8.54 3.49
N ALA A 400 19.91 8.01 4.63
CA ALA A 400 20.27 8.43 5.97
C ALA A 400 20.83 7.23 6.75
N THR A 401 22.01 7.40 7.33
CA THR A 401 22.73 6.40 8.14
C THR A 401 22.56 6.71 9.62
N PHE A 402 22.33 5.68 10.43
CA PHE A 402 22.16 5.79 11.88
C PHE A 402 23.07 4.81 12.61
N ASP A 403 23.52 5.21 13.80
CA ASP A 403 23.96 4.23 14.78
C ASP A 403 22.72 3.45 15.25
N THR A 404 22.65 2.20 14.84
CA THR A 404 21.61 1.22 15.16
C THR A 404 22.09 0.12 16.10
N VAL A 405 23.36 0.18 16.53
CA VAL A 405 23.93 -0.79 17.46
C VAL A 405 23.70 -0.32 18.90
N GLU A 406 23.92 0.97 19.18
CA GLU A 406 23.60 1.55 20.49
C GLU A 406 22.13 2.00 20.61
N ASN A 407 21.52 2.43 19.50
CA ASN A 407 20.14 2.90 19.47
C ASN A 407 19.39 2.27 18.27
N PRO A 408 18.72 1.11 18.44
CA PRO A 408 18.22 0.31 17.32
C PRO A 408 16.98 0.87 16.61
N VAL A 409 16.36 1.96 17.09
CA VAL A 409 15.10 2.48 16.52
C VAL A 409 15.36 3.69 15.62
N VAL A 410 14.87 3.63 14.38
CA VAL A 410 14.77 4.78 13.48
C VAL A 410 13.29 5.03 13.18
N GLU A 411 12.83 6.25 13.42
CA GLU A 411 11.50 6.70 13.04
C GLU A 411 11.60 7.75 11.94
N MET A 412 10.81 7.57 10.90
CA MET A 412 10.76 8.45 9.73
C MET A 412 9.31 8.79 9.39
N LYS A 413 9.06 10.05 9.03
CA LYS A 413 7.83 10.49 8.35
C LYS A 413 8.18 10.88 6.94
N ILE A 414 7.36 10.51 5.97
CA ILE A 414 7.56 10.83 4.56
C ILE A 414 6.22 11.15 3.90
N CYS A 415 6.16 12.27 3.18
CA CYS A 415 4.94 12.76 2.54
C CYS A 415 5.16 12.99 1.06
N GLN A 416 4.09 12.77 0.28
CA GLN A 416 4.05 13.04 -1.15
C GLN A 416 3.41 14.41 -1.46
N SER A 417 3.72 14.94 -2.63
CA SER A 417 2.98 16.01 -3.29
C SER A 417 3.04 15.84 -4.82
N PHE A 418 2.01 16.27 -5.53
CA PHE A 418 2.01 16.46 -6.99
C PHE A 418 2.23 17.94 -7.40
N ILE A 419 2.46 18.83 -6.42
CA ILE A 419 2.69 20.27 -6.61
C ILE A 419 4.15 20.65 -6.34
N SER A 420 4.71 20.29 -5.18
CA SER A 420 6.10 20.62 -4.78
C SER A 420 6.53 19.93 -3.48
N THR A 421 7.84 19.80 -3.26
CA THR A 421 8.40 19.40 -1.95
C THR A 421 7.98 20.33 -0.81
N ASP A 422 7.74 21.61 -1.08
CA ASP A 422 7.25 22.56 -0.07
C ASP A 422 5.80 22.26 0.34
N SER A 423 4.94 21.84 -0.61
CA SER A 423 3.58 21.38 -0.31
C SER A 423 3.59 20.05 0.45
N ALA A 424 4.48 19.11 0.11
CA ALA A 424 4.69 17.89 0.90
C ALA A 424 5.11 18.20 2.35
N ARG A 425 5.90 19.27 2.58
CA ARG A 425 6.25 19.73 3.94
C ARG A 425 5.06 20.32 4.69
N LEU A 426 4.17 21.04 4.00
CA LEU A 426 2.92 21.55 4.59
C LEU A 426 2.00 20.39 5.01
N SER A 427 1.82 19.38 4.15
CA SER A 427 1.06 18.16 4.49
C SER A 427 1.68 17.43 5.69
N LEU A 428 3.01 17.29 5.75
CA LEU A 428 3.71 16.70 6.90
C LEU A 428 3.40 17.45 8.21
N ALA A 429 3.45 18.77 8.18
CA ALA A 429 3.18 19.61 9.34
C ALA A 429 1.70 19.61 9.77
N ALA A 430 0.76 19.42 8.82
CA ALA A 430 -0.67 19.38 9.08
C ALA A 430 -1.16 18.00 9.56
N GLU A 431 -0.72 16.92 8.91
CA GLU A 431 -1.19 15.55 9.15
C GLU A 431 -0.38 14.83 10.24
N MET A 432 0.92 15.10 10.35
CA MET A 432 1.83 14.40 11.27
C MET A 432 2.74 15.35 12.07
N PRO A 433 2.20 16.33 12.84
CA PRO A 433 3.03 17.21 13.68
C PRO A 433 3.79 16.44 14.78
N ASP A 434 3.10 15.59 15.54
CA ASP A 434 3.66 14.87 16.70
C ASP A 434 4.36 13.55 16.29
N TRP A 435 5.46 13.19 16.95
CA TRP A 435 6.11 11.87 16.80
C TRP A 435 5.42 10.81 17.68
N ASP A 436 4.17 10.52 17.32
CA ASP A 436 3.26 9.58 17.98
C ASP A 436 2.66 8.60 16.96
N PHE A 437 3.38 7.50 16.72
CA PHE A 437 3.00 6.45 15.78
C PHE A 437 1.65 5.80 16.15
N GLU A 438 1.44 5.52 17.45
CA GLU A 438 0.24 4.81 17.93
C GLU A 438 -1.00 5.69 17.78
N ARG A 439 -0.91 7.01 18.06
CA ARG A 439 -2.01 7.95 17.80
C ARG A 439 -2.31 8.08 16.31
N THR A 440 -1.29 8.03 15.45
CA THR A 440 -1.47 8.04 13.99
C THR A 440 -2.25 6.81 13.54
N ALA A 441 -1.81 5.61 13.96
CA ALA A 441 -2.49 4.36 13.66
C ALA A 441 -3.92 4.30 14.21
N ALA A 442 -4.15 4.81 15.43
CA ALA A 442 -5.48 4.92 16.03
C ALA A 442 -6.40 5.87 15.24
N ALA A 443 -5.92 7.06 14.85
CA ALA A 443 -6.69 8.01 14.05
C ALA A 443 -7.10 7.43 12.69
N THR A 444 -6.21 6.66 12.04
CA THR A 444 -6.50 5.96 10.79
C THR A 444 -7.45 4.77 11.01
N ARG A 445 -7.32 4.01 12.12
CA ARG A 445 -8.29 2.96 12.52
C ARG A 445 -9.69 3.54 12.71
N ASP A 446 -9.79 4.67 13.39
CA ASP A 446 -11.05 5.38 13.59
C ASP A 446 -11.62 5.94 12.27
N SER A 447 -10.76 6.32 11.31
CA SER A 447 -11.20 6.74 9.98
C SER A 447 -11.88 5.62 9.21
N TRP A 448 -11.37 4.38 9.34
CA TRP A 448 -11.98 3.19 8.77
C TRP A 448 -13.27 2.81 9.49
N ASN A 449 -13.26 2.72 10.82
CA ASN A 449 -14.47 2.41 11.59
C ASN A 449 -15.61 3.42 11.28
N ARG A 450 -15.33 4.73 11.18
CA ARG A 450 -16.34 5.73 10.77
C ARG A 450 -17.03 5.45 9.43
N GLN A 451 -16.36 4.81 8.47
CA GLN A 451 -16.98 4.41 7.19
C GLN A 451 -17.65 3.04 7.29
N LEU A 452 -16.96 2.05 7.85
CA LEU A 452 -17.46 0.68 7.97
C LEU A 452 -18.68 0.59 8.91
N ASP A 453 -18.82 1.52 9.86
CA ASP A 453 -19.98 1.62 10.74
C ASP A 453 -21.30 2.00 10.04
N ALA A 454 -21.24 2.51 8.81
CA ALA A 454 -22.43 2.81 8.01
C ALA A 454 -23.29 1.56 7.69
N VAL A 455 -22.73 0.36 7.84
CA VAL A 455 -23.45 -0.92 7.72
C VAL A 455 -23.26 -1.74 9.00
N SER A 456 -24.26 -2.57 9.33
CA SER A 456 -24.14 -3.63 10.33
C SER A 456 -24.83 -4.88 9.79
N ILE A 457 -24.33 -6.07 10.14
CA ILE A 457 -24.85 -7.35 9.65
C ILE A 457 -25.10 -8.26 10.84
N GLU A 458 -26.31 -8.79 10.93
CA GLU A 458 -26.73 -9.75 11.96
C GLU A 458 -26.81 -11.16 11.36
N GLY A 459 -26.42 -12.17 12.15
CA GLY A 459 -26.54 -13.59 11.77
C GLY A 459 -25.55 -14.10 10.70
N ALA A 460 -24.59 -13.27 10.28
CA ALA A 460 -23.47 -13.69 9.43
C ALA A 460 -22.43 -14.51 10.21
N SER A 461 -21.68 -15.36 9.51
CA SER A 461 -20.47 -16.00 10.05
C SER A 461 -19.25 -15.08 9.97
N ASP A 462 -18.22 -15.36 10.78
CA ASP A 462 -16.90 -14.72 10.76
C ASP A 462 -16.31 -14.62 9.33
N GLU A 463 -16.46 -15.68 8.53
CA GLU A 463 -16.06 -15.72 7.11
C GLU A 463 -16.85 -14.71 6.26
N GLN A 464 -18.16 -14.61 6.45
CA GLN A 464 -19.01 -13.64 5.75
C GLN A 464 -18.73 -12.20 6.19
N MET A 465 -18.41 -11.99 7.47
CA MET A 465 -17.98 -10.69 8.01
C MET A 465 -16.66 -10.27 7.36
N HIS A 466 -15.67 -11.18 7.30
CA HIS A 466 -14.41 -10.93 6.60
C HIS A 466 -14.60 -10.61 5.11
N ILE A 467 -15.43 -11.38 4.39
CA ILE A 467 -15.75 -11.11 2.98
C ILE A 467 -16.39 -9.73 2.82
N PHE A 468 -17.41 -9.40 3.63
CA PHE A 468 -18.15 -8.16 3.49
C PHE A 468 -17.30 -6.92 3.81
N TYR A 469 -16.65 -6.87 4.98
CA TYR A 469 -15.89 -5.68 5.36
C TYR A 469 -14.61 -5.51 4.52
N SER A 470 -14.02 -6.60 4.01
CA SER A 470 -12.90 -6.49 3.05
C SER A 470 -13.36 -5.97 1.67
N ALA A 471 -14.54 -6.37 1.20
CA ALA A 471 -15.13 -5.78 -0.01
C ALA A 471 -15.49 -4.30 0.19
N MET A 472 -16.01 -3.94 1.37
CA MET A 472 -16.30 -2.55 1.72
C MET A 472 -15.02 -1.71 1.82
N PHE A 473 -13.95 -2.23 2.42
CA PHE A 473 -12.60 -1.64 2.40
C PHE A 473 -12.14 -1.36 0.96
N HIS A 474 -12.19 -2.34 0.05
CA HIS A 474 -11.81 -2.14 -1.35
C HIS A 474 -12.65 -1.08 -2.07
N SER A 475 -13.97 -1.00 -1.81
CA SER A 475 -14.85 0.04 -2.37
C SER A 475 -14.56 1.47 -1.88
N LEU A 476 -13.73 1.62 -0.85
CA LEU A 476 -13.35 2.88 -0.22
C LEU A 476 -11.88 3.27 -0.47
N LEU A 477 -11.20 2.58 -1.39
CA LEU A 477 -9.84 2.92 -1.84
C LEU A 477 -9.81 3.92 -3.00
N TYR A 478 -10.87 3.95 -3.82
CA TYR A 478 -10.96 4.74 -5.06
C TYR A 478 -12.34 5.40 -5.17
N PRO A 479 -12.44 6.64 -5.68
CA PRO A 479 -11.37 7.44 -6.27
C PRO A 479 -10.40 8.01 -5.21
N LYS A 480 -9.13 8.16 -5.57
CA LYS A 480 -8.12 8.73 -4.65
C LYS A 480 -8.26 10.24 -4.55
N LEU A 481 -8.14 10.79 -3.35
CA LEU A 481 -7.94 12.22 -3.13
C LEU A 481 -6.71 12.68 -3.93
N PHE A 482 -6.80 13.85 -4.58
CA PHE A 482 -5.72 14.41 -5.40
C PHE A 482 -5.47 15.89 -5.10
N SER A 483 -6.05 16.41 -4.03
CA SER A 483 -5.89 17.78 -3.55
C SER A 483 -5.23 17.83 -2.19
N GLU A 484 -4.23 18.69 -2.09
CA GLU A 484 -3.28 18.89 -1.01
C GLU A 484 -3.28 20.39 -0.66
N ASN A 485 -3.31 20.73 0.64
CA ASN A 485 -3.22 22.12 1.11
C ASN A 485 -4.23 23.09 0.45
N GLY A 486 -5.42 22.60 0.08
CA GLY A 486 -6.49 23.37 -0.58
C GLY A 486 -6.30 23.60 -2.09
N LYS A 487 -5.34 22.92 -2.72
CA LYS A 487 -5.00 23.01 -4.14
C LYS A 487 -4.89 21.61 -4.76
N TYR A 488 -4.85 21.52 -6.08
CA TYR A 488 -4.49 20.28 -6.77
C TYR A 488 -3.68 20.55 -8.03
N TYR A 489 -2.79 19.62 -8.37
CA TYR A 489 -2.22 19.53 -9.72
C TYR A 489 -3.24 18.87 -10.66
N SER A 490 -3.39 19.40 -11.87
CA SER A 490 -4.34 18.93 -12.88
C SER A 490 -3.63 18.15 -13.97
N ALA A 491 -3.85 16.83 -13.98
CA ALA A 491 -3.43 15.94 -15.07
C ALA A 491 -4.23 16.14 -16.39
N PHE A 492 -5.15 17.12 -16.43
CA PHE A 492 -5.92 17.46 -17.63
C PHE A 492 -5.38 18.69 -18.38
N ASP A 493 -4.68 19.59 -17.69
CA ASP A 493 -4.17 20.84 -18.29
C ASP A 493 -2.78 21.31 -17.78
N ASP A 494 -2.04 20.44 -17.09
CA ASP A 494 -0.62 20.61 -16.66
C ASP A 494 -0.40 21.82 -15.72
N LYS A 495 -1.39 22.14 -14.87
CA LYS A 495 -1.40 23.31 -13.98
C LYS A 495 -1.87 22.99 -12.57
N VAL A 496 -1.59 23.91 -11.64
CA VAL A 496 -2.12 23.90 -10.27
C VAL A 496 -3.36 24.77 -10.19
N HIS A 497 -4.42 24.25 -9.56
CA HIS A 497 -5.70 24.92 -9.34
C HIS A 497 -6.07 24.94 -7.85
N ASP A 498 -7.05 25.76 -7.47
CA ASP A 498 -7.62 25.81 -6.12
C ASP A 498 -8.82 24.85 -5.98
N GLY A 499 -8.98 24.24 -4.80
CA GLY A 499 -10.11 23.39 -4.44
C GLY A 499 -9.76 21.92 -4.24
N THR A 500 -10.80 21.08 -4.13
CA THR A 500 -10.70 19.63 -3.95
C THR A 500 -10.78 18.92 -5.30
N SER A 501 -9.93 17.92 -5.52
CA SER A 501 -9.94 17.08 -6.71
C SER A 501 -9.70 15.61 -6.34
N TYR A 502 -10.16 14.72 -7.20
CA TYR A 502 -9.98 13.28 -7.10
C TYR A 502 -9.41 12.72 -8.41
N THR A 503 -8.81 11.54 -8.35
CA THR A 503 -8.22 10.83 -9.49
C THR A 503 -8.51 9.33 -9.39
N ALA A 504 -7.98 8.54 -10.34
CA ALA A 504 -8.06 7.07 -10.31
C ALA A 504 -9.50 6.52 -10.25
N PHE A 505 -10.41 7.09 -11.06
CA PHE A 505 -11.82 6.70 -11.12
C PHE A 505 -12.17 6.11 -12.50
N SER A 506 -12.45 4.80 -12.56
CA SER A 506 -12.81 4.12 -13.82
C SER A 506 -14.33 4.13 -14.02
N THR A 507 -14.85 5.14 -14.72
CA THR A 507 -16.30 5.35 -14.98
C THR A 507 -16.91 4.35 -15.98
N TRP A 508 -16.35 3.15 -16.06
CA TRP A 508 -16.87 1.98 -16.78
C TRP A 508 -17.05 0.78 -15.83
N ASP A 509 -16.22 0.67 -14.79
CA ASP A 509 -16.30 -0.35 -13.75
C ASP A 509 -17.23 0.05 -12.58
N VAL A 510 -17.42 1.37 -12.36
CA VAL A 510 -18.19 1.96 -11.24
C VAL A 510 -19.48 2.68 -11.69
#